data_AF-A0A954MLM2-F1
#
_entry.id   AF-A0A954MLM2-F1
#
_cell.length_a   1.000
_cell.length_b   1.000
_cell.length_c   1.000
_cell.angle_alpha   90.00
_cell.angle_beta   90.00
_cell.angle_gamma   90.00
#
_symmetry.space_group_name_H-M   'P 1'
#
loop_
_entity.id
_entity.type
_entity.pdbx_description
1 polymer ?
#
loop_
_entity_poly.entity_id
_entity_poly.type
_entity_poly.pdbx_seq_one_letter_code
_entity_poly.pdbx_strand_id
1 'polypeptide(L)'
;MRTVVAVGLLLTLSTTLFAAAPSPPQQVVLRDREWDNGNSIDVLITLPQLPVEELETLRVVVQRSGEYGGLYTDEQARSPSRWEIQSGVMTERVERCIRGEAYWFRVACENAEGERSEFVAPEESVVAERSLLDGGRWGIAVLGGLVCISVAIFIMLARAGWPLTIRPIAGLEAVEEAVGRATEMGKMCLFIPGIQDMNEMQTISGLTILAHVSERAAEYDCQLEVPTARSLVMTAARETVEAAYLLAGRPDAYHEDSIYYVTDEQFAYVSYLTGLMVREKPAACFYLGSFYAESLILAETGNAIGAIQVAGTAQPAQLPFFVAACDYTLIGEEFFAASAYLAKDPDQLGSLKGQDMGKLIVAALVLVGVGLSTLAQLDPLGDFAWWSEGLRDVFLHGGG
;
A
#
# COMPACT_ATOMS: atom_id res chain seq x y z
N MET A 1 -46.76 -78.19 52.93
CA MET A 1 -45.30 -77.97 52.74
C MET A 1 -45.15 -77.18 51.45
N ARG A 2 -45.10 -75.85 51.45
CA ARG A 2 -43.95 -74.96 51.75
C ARG A 2 -42.72 -75.28 50.87
N THR A 3 -42.54 -74.52 49.80
CA THR A 3 -41.29 -74.31 49.04
C THR A 3 -41.51 -73.10 48.13
N VAL A 4 -41.35 -71.88 48.66
CA VAL A 4 -40.15 -71.02 48.59
C VAL A 4 -39.76 -70.68 47.14
N VAL A 5 -40.15 -69.47 46.72
CA VAL A 5 -39.70 -68.79 45.50
C VAL A 5 -38.34 -68.16 45.79
N ALA A 6 -37.31 -68.57 45.06
CA ALA A 6 -35.99 -67.93 45.08
C ALA A 6 -35.90 -66.92 43.93
N VAL A 7 -35.79 -65.64 44.28
CA VAL A 7 -35.51 -64.54 43.36
C VAL A 7 -34.00 -64.46 43.19
N GLY A 8 -33.50 -64.74 41.98
CA GLY A 8 -32.10 -64.52 41.60
C GLY A 8 -31.89 -63.08 41.14
N LEU A 9 -31.08 -62.33 41.89
CA LEU A 9 -30.62 -60.99 41.52
C LEU A 9 -29.41 -61.14 40.57
N LEU A 10 -29.58 -60.82 39.29
CA LEU A 10 -28.50 -60.78 38.30
C LEU A 10 -27.82 -59.41 38.35
N LEU A 11 -26.67 -59.32 39.01
CA LEU A 11 -25.76 -58.18 38.95
C LEU A 11 -24.95 -58.27 37.64
N THR A 12 -25.30 -57.46 36.66
CA THR A 12 -24.46 -57.23 35.48
C THR A 12 -23.31 -56.31 35.87
N LEU A 13 -22.13 -56.87 36.16
CA LEU A 13 -20.87 -56.13 36.13
C LEU A 13 -20.55 -55.81 34.68
N SER A 14 -20.88 -54.60 34.24
CA SER A 14 -20.29 -54.02 33.04
C SER A 14 -18.85 -53.62 33.38
N THR A 15 -17.88 -54.45 33.03
CA THR A 15 -16.49 -54.03 32.92
C THR A 15 -16.40 -53.04 31.77
N THR A 16 -16.38 -51.75 32.10
CA THR A 16 -15.86 -50.74 31.18
C THR A 16 -14.38 -51.08 30.99
N LEU A 17 -14.02 -51.65 29.83
CA LEU A 17 -12.63 -51.58 29.38
C LEU A 17 -12.36 -50.09 29.19
N PHE A 18 -11.57 -49.49 30.09
CA PHE A 18 -10.90 -48.23 29.77
C PHE A 18 -10.00 -48.53 28.58
N ALA A 19 -10.10 -47.73 27.51
CA ALA A 19 -9.07 -47.76 26.48
C ALA A 19 -7.72 -47.46 27.13
N ALA A 20 -6.66 -47.97 26.51
CA ALA A 20 -5.33 -47.62 26.96
C ALA A 20 -4.95 -46.27 26.33
N ALA A 21 -4.33 -45.41 27.13
CA ALA A 21 -3.74 -44.17 26.64
C ALA A 21 -2.78 -44.46 25.47
N PRO A 22 -2.77 -43.63 24.42
CA PRO A 22 -1.94 -43.86 23.25
C PRO A 22 -0.45 -43.74 23.59
N SER A 23 0.41 -44.32 22.76
CA SER A 23 1.87 -44.17 22.90
C SER A 23 2.28 -42.70 22.72
N PRO A 24 3.19 -42.17 23.55
CA PRO A 24 3.66 -40.80 23.43
C PRO A 24 4.50 -40.58 22.16
N PRO A 25 4.69 -39.32 21.71
CA PRO A 25 5.60 -39.00 20.62
C PRO A 25 7.01 -39.53 20.87
N GLN A 26 7.75 -39.91 19.82
CA GLN A 26 9.11 -40.43 19.99
C GLN A 26 10.13 -39.33 20.31
N GLN A 27 9.97 -38.18 19.64
CA GLN A 27 10.89 -37.05 19.78
C GLN A 27 10.16 -35.76 19.43
N VAL A 28 10.50 -34.69 20.14
CA VAL A 28 10.05 -33.33 19.86
C VAL A 28 11.30 -32.47 19.69
N VAL A 29 11.39 -31.73 18.58
CA VAL A 29 12.48 -30.80 18.27
C VAL A 29 11.88 -29.44 17.99
N LEU A 30 12.44 -28.41 18.62
CA LEU A 30 12.01 -27.02 18.46
C LEU A 30 12.94 -26.31 17.49
N ARG A 31 12.38 -25.56 16.56
CA ARG A 31 13.16 -24.74 15.63
C ARG A 31 12.52 -23.37 15.49
N ASP A 32 13.34 -22.32 15.59
CA ASP A 32 12.90 -20.99 15.19
C ASP A 32 12.63 -20.98 13.68
N ARG A 33 11.57 -20.30 13.26
CA ARG A 33 11.16 -20.35 11.87
C ARG A 33 12.07 -19.47 11.03
N GLU A 34 12.66 -20.08 10.01
CA GLU A 34 13.41 -19.31 9.02
C GLU A 34 12.45 -18.52 8.13
N TRP A 35 12.85 -17.28 7.83
CA TRP A 35 12.14 -16.35 6.95
C TRP A 35 10.81 -15.85 7.50
N ASP A 36 10.73 -15.61 8.81
CA ASP A 36 9.58 -14.96 9.43
C ASP A 36 9.98 -13.64 10.13
N ASN A 37 9.00 -12.98 10.74
CA ASN A 37 9.24 -11.76 11.50
C ASN A 37 9.57 -12.06 12.98
N GLY A 38 10.10 -13.23 13.31
CA GLY A 38 10.38 -13.69 14.67
C GLY A 38 9.13 -13.75 15.53
N ASN A 39 8.05 -14.30 14.98
CA ASN A 39 6.75 -14.41 15.64
C ASN A 39 6.20 -15.84 15.62
N SER A 40 6.94 -16.80 15.06
CA SER A 40 6.52 -18.18 14.96
C SER A 40 7.66 -19.15 15.27
N ILE A 41 7.29 -20.31 15.82
CA ILE A 41 8.20 -21.40 16.15
C ILE A 41 7.62 -22.67 15.53
N ASP A 42 8.47 -23.45 14.85
CA ASP A 42 8.11 -24.75 14.31
C ASP A 42 8.46 -25.86 15.31
N VAL A 43 7.46 -26.65 15.70
CA VAL A 43 7.57 -27.80 16.58
C VAL A 43 7.54 -29.07 15.73
N LEU A 44 8.69 -29.71 15.56
CA LEU A 44 8.84 -30.96 14.81
C LEU A 44 8.61 -32.15 15.73
N ILE A 45 7.68 -33.02 15.38
CA ILE A 45 7.14 -34.08 16.22
C ILE A 45 7.30 -35.41 15.48
N THR A 46 8.16 -36.29 15.97
CA THR A 46 8.29 -37.65 15.45
C THR A 46 7.17 -38.51 16.03
N LEU A 47 6.31 -39.03 15.15
CA LEU A 47 5.11 -39.77 15.52
C LEU A 47 5.45 -41.14 16.17
N PRO A 48 4.59 -41.65 17.07
CA PRO A 48 4.77 -42.99 17.63
C PRO A 48 4.65 -44.09 16.57
N GLN A 49 5.31 -45.22 16.79
CA GLN A 49 5.20 -46.40 15.92
C GLN A 49 3.88 -47.13 16.17
N LEU A 50 2.81 -46.64 15.56
CA LEU A 50 1.47 -47.22 15.60
C LEU A 50 1.02 -47.65 14.20
N PRO A 51 0.04 -48.58 14.10
CA PRO A 51 -0.63 -48.86 12.84
C PRO A 51 -1.21 -47.59 12.22
N VAL A 52 -1.23 -47.51 10.88
CA VAL A 52 -1.72 -46.33 10.15
C VAL A 52 -3.15 -45.96 10.55
N GLU A 53 -4.01 -46.94 10.77
CA GLU A 53 -5.40 -46.76 11.20
C GLU A 53 -5.53 -46.03 12.55
N GLU A 54 -4.57 -46.26 13.46
CA GLU A 54 -4.52 -45.58 14.75
C GLU A 54 -3.92 -44.17 14.61
N LEU A 55 -2.94 -43.98 13.72
CA LEU A 55 -2.34 -42.66 13.45
C LEU A 55 -3.33 -41.69 12.77
N GLU A 56 -4.25 -42.19 11.95
CA GLU A 56 -5.29 -41.37 11.31
C GLU A 56 -6.30 -40.78 12.30
N THR A 57 -6.51 -41.45 13.44
CA THR A 57 -7.45 -41.00 14.48
C THR A 57 -6.75 -40.32 15.67
N LEU A 58 -5.41 -40.33 15.67
CA LEU A 58 -4.58 -39.69 16.68
C LEU A 58 -4.68 -38.16 16.57
N ARG A 59 -4.77 -37.47 17.69
CA ARG A 59 -4.65 -36.01 17.78
C ARG A 59 -3.38 -35.67 18.53
N VAL A 60 -2.54 -34.81 17.95
CA VAL A 60 -1.32 -34.34 18.60
C VAL A 60 -1.63 -32.99 19.25
N VAL A 61 -1.48 -32.91 20.57
CA VAL A 61 -1.75 -31.73 21.39
C VAL A 61 -0.43 -31.06 21.72
N VAL A 62 -0.25 -29.84 21.22
CA VAL A 62 0.92 -29.00 21.52
C VAL A 62 0.55 -27.98 22.59
N GLN A 63 1.34 -27.93 23.66
CA GLN A 63 1.22 -26.93 24.70
C GLN A 63 2.47 -26.06 24.78
N ARG A 64 2.29 -24.78 25.07
CA ARG A 64 3.36 -23.79 25.22
C ARG A 64 3.36 -23.18 26.63
N SER A 65 4.54 -22.84 27.13
CA SER A 65 4.76 -22.01 28.34
C SER A 65 5.78 -20.91 28.04
N GLY A 66 5.55 -19.72 28.59
CA GLY A 66 6.51 -18.59 28.55
C GLY A 66 7.49 -18.58 29.72
N GLU A 67 7.38 -19.51 30.66
CA GLU A 67 8.28 -19.65 31.82
C GLU A 67 8.68 -21.12 32.01
N TYR A 68 9.93 -21.35 32.43
CA TYR A 68 10.41 -22.70 32.75
C TYR A 68 9.59 -23.31 33.90
N GLY A 69 8.89 -24.41 33.63
CA GLY A 69 8.01 -25.05 34.61
C GLY A 69 6.74 -24.24 34.96
N GLY A 70 6.41 -23.22 34.15
CA GLY A 70 5.21 -22.40 34.30
C GLY A 70 3.92 -23.11 33.89
N LEU A 71 2.85 -22.33 33.76
CA LEU A 71 1.56 -22.83 33.29
C LEU A 71 1.60 -23.04 31.77
N TYR A 72 1.44 -24.30 31.37
CA TYR A 72 1.31 -24.67 29.96
C TYR A 72 -0.13 -24.45 29.48
N THR A 73 -0.28 -23.77 28.35
CA THR A 73 -1.56 -23.56 27.67
C THR A 73 -1.65 -24.39 26.40
N ASP A 74 -2.82 -24.99 26.15
CA ASP A 74 -3.11 -25.70 24.89
C ASP A 74 -3.12 -24.69 23.74
N GLU A 75 -2.26 -24.89 22.75
CA GLU A 75 -2.21 -24.06 21.53
C GLU A 75 -3.14 -24.66 20.47
N GLN A 76 -2.89 -25.91 20.07
CA GLN A 76 -3.65 -26.58 19.02
C GLN A 76 -3.59 -28.11 19.17
N ALA A 77 -4.68 -28.77 18.75
CA ALA A 77 -4.81 -30.22 18.72
C ALA A 77 -5.24 -30.67 17.32
N ARG A 78 -4.29 -31.15 16.52
CA ARG A 78 -4.47 -31.52 15.11
C ARG A 78 -4.15 -33.00 14.90
N SER A 79 -4.87 -33.64 13.97
CA SER A 79 -4.51 -34.99 13.52
C SER A 79 -3.42 -34.95 12.43
N PRO A 80 -2.45 -35.87 12.44
CA PRO A 80 -1.44 -35.96 11.39
C PRO A 80 -2.10 -36.11 10.01
N SER A 81 -1.60 -35.37 9.03
CA SER A 81 -2.02 -35.54 7.65
C SER A 81 -1.38 -36.80 7.03
N ARG A 82 -1.91 -37.24 5.88
CA ARG A 82 -1.40 -38.45 5.20
C ARG A 82 0.11 -38.40 4.89
N TRP A 83 0.66 -37.23 4.59
CA TRP A 83 2.09 -37.09 4.31
C TRP A 83 2.94 -37.19 5.60
N GLU A 84 2.42 -36.69 6.72
CA GLU A 84 3.09 -36.74 8.04
C GLU A 84 3.14 -38.16 8.58
N ILE A 85 2.08 -38.94 8.35
CA ILE A 85 2.04 -40.36 8.69
C ILE A 85 3.08 -41.13 7.85
N GLN A 86 3.25 -40.79 6.58
CA GLN A 86 4.23 -41.42 5.69
C GLN A 86 5.67 -41.01 6.00
N SER A 87 5.91 -39.73 6.32
CA SER A 87 7.24 -39.22 6.70
C SER A 87 7.63 -39.62 8.12
N GLY A 88 6.65 -39.94 8.97
CA GLY A 88 6.81 -40.18 10.40
C GLY A 88 7.06 -38.89 11.21
N VAL A 89 7.01 -37.72 10.58
CA VAL A 89 7.29 -36.43 11.21
C VAL A 89 6.18 -35.45 10.88
N MET A 90 5.60 -34.87 11.92
CA MET A 90 4.58 -33.83 11.89
C MET A 90 5.22 -32.51 12.31
N THR A 91 4.90 -31.42 11.60
CA THR A 91 5.38 -30.08 11.96
C THR A 91 4.20 -29.23 12.37
N GLU A 92 4.17 -28.82 13.64
CA GLU A 92 3.17 -27.91 14.18
C GLU A 92 3.75 -26.51 14.32
N ARG A 93 3.06 -25.53 13.74
CA ARG A 93 3.47 -24.13 13.80
C ARG A 93 2.76 -23.44 14.95
N VAL A 94 3.53 -22.82 15.84
CA VAL A 94 3.00 -22.00 16.91
C VAL A 94 3.27 -20.54 16.61
N GLU A 95 2.19 -19.77 16.44
CA GLU A 95 2.24 -18.35 16.11
C GLU A 95 2.06 -17.45 17.34
N ARG A 96 2.17 -16.13 17.13
CA ARG A 96 2.01 -15.09 18.16
C ARG A 96 3.04 -15.19 19.29
N CYS A 97 4.25 -15.63 18.95
CA CYS A 97 5.40 -15.56 19.83
C CYS A 97 5.87 -14.10 19.94
N ILE A 98 6.29 -13.71 21.14
CA ILE A 98 6.93 -12.42 21.39
C ILE A 98 8.40 -12.58 21.05
N ARG A 99 8.90 -11.69 20.18
CA ARG A 99 10.29 -11.72 19.73
C ARG A 99 11.25 -11.60 20.90
N GLY A 100 12.26 -12.47 20.92
CA GLY A 100 13.32 -12.46 21.93
C GLY A 100 12.95 -13.11 23.26
N GLU A 101 11.71 -13.60 23.40
CA GLU A 101 11.28 -14.38 24.56
C GLU A 101 11.53 -15.87 24.34
N ALA A 102 11.91 -16.56 25.40
CA ALA A 102 12.12 -18.00 25.40
C ALA A 102 10.80 -18.73 25.63
N TYR A 103 10.53 -19.76 24.84
CA TYR A 103 9.35 -20.60 24.95
C TYR A 103 9.70 -22.05 25.20
N TRP A 104 8.92 -22.69 26.06
CA TRP A 104 8.98 -24.12 26.35
C TRP A 104 7.75 -24.81 25.80
N PHE A 105 7.95 -25.99 25.23
CA PHE A 105 6.87 -26.77 24.63
C PHE A 105 6.81 -28.17 25.22
N ARG A 106 5.61 -28.74 25.26
CA ARG A 106 5.42 -30.16 25.52
C ARG A 106 4.29 -30.68 24.64
N VAL A 107 4.44 -31.93 24.21
CA VAL A 107 3.54 -32.55 23.23
C VAL A 107 3.02 -33.85 23.81
N ALA A 108 1.72 -34.11 23.64
CA ALA A 108 1.09 -35.39 23.95
C ALA A 108 0.22 -35.85 22.78
N CYS A 109 0.01 -37.16 22.69
CA CYS A 109 -0.94 -37.75 21.77
C CYS A 109 -2.26 -38.02 22.50
N GLU A 110 -3.37 -37.73 21.85
CA GLU A 110 -4.73 -37.94 22.34
C GLU A 110 -5.45 -38.92 21.40
N ASN A 111 -6.03 -39.99 21.95
CA ASN A 111 -6.77 -40.98 21.16
C ASN A 111 -8.20 -40.49 20.84
N ALA A 112 -8.95 -41.26 20.05
CA ALA A 112 -10.33 -40.93 19.69
C ALA A 112 -11.29 -40.85 20.90
N GLU A 113 -10.93 -41.46 22.04
CA GLU A 113 -11.70 -41.46 23.28
C GLU A 113 -11.33 -40.29 24.22
N GLY A 114 -10.36 -39.45 23.83
CA GLY A 114 -9.93 -38.27 24.56
C GLY A 114 -8.89 -38.53 25.65
N GLU A 115 -8.32 -39.74 25.71
CA GLU A 115 -7.24 -40.07 26.64
C GLU A 115 -5.89 -39.61 26.09
N ARG A 116 -5.09 -38.99 26.95
CA ARG A 116 -3.79 -38.40 26.58
C ARG A 116 -2.63 -39.29 27.02
N SER A 117 -1.60 -39.37 26.18
CA SER A 117 -0.31 -39.97 26.51
C SER A 117 0.45 -39.15 27.55
N GLU A 118 1.58 -39.69 28.03
CA GLU A 118 2.57 -38.87 28.72
C GLU A 118 3.08 -37.74 27.81
N PHE A 119 3.37 -36.58 28.42
CA PHE A 119 3.92 -35.43 27.72
C PHE A 119 5.42 -35.61 27.46
N VAL A 120 5.83 -35.36 26.23
CA VAL A 120 7.23 -35.28 25.83
C VAL A 120 7.60 -33.81 25.71
N ALA A 121 8.58 -33.39 26.50
CA ALA A 121 9.07 -32.01 26.54
C ALA A 121 10.57 -31.98 26.20
N PRO A 122 11.00 -31.17 25.21
CA PRO A 122 12.42 -30.87 25.01
C PRO A 122 13.01 -30.17 26.25
N GLU A 123 14.28 -30.42 26.56
CA GLU A 123 14.96 -29.78 27.69
C GLU A 123 15.32 -28.31 27.43
N GLU A 124 15.51 -27.95 26.15
CA GLU A 124 15.90 -26.62 25.72
C GLU A 124 14.70 -25.75 25.34
N SER A 125 14.77 -24.46 25.67
CA SER A 125 13.85 -23.45 25.16
C SER A 125 14.26 -23.00 23.77
N VAL A 126 13.29 -22.53 22.99
CA VAL A 126 13.54 -21.85 21.71
C VAL A 126 13.10 -20.40 21.80
N VAL A 127 13.86 -19.52 21.14
CA VAL A 127 13.56 -18.08 21.06
C VAL A 127 13.12 -17.78 19.63
N ALA A 128 12.04 -17.02 19.48
CA ALA A 128 11.61 -16.53 18.18
C ALA A 128 12.48 -15.33 17.77
N GLU A 129 13.34 -15.49 16.77
CA GLU A 129 14.25 -14.45 16.30
C GLU A 129 13.84 -13.88 14.95
N ARG A 130 14.18 -12.60 14.70
CA ARG A 130 13.84 -11.97 13.43
C ARG A 130 14.79 -12.44 12.34
N SER A 131 14.24 -13.05 11.30
CA SER A 131 14.98 -13.26 10.05
C SER A 131 15.12 -11.95 9.24
N LEU A 132 16.23 -11.81 8.49
CA LEU A 132 16.46 -10.66 7.60
C LEU A 132 15.45 -10.57 6.47
N LEU A 133 14.95 -11.72 6.02
CA LEU A 133 13.93 -11.84 4.98
C LEU A 133 12.66 -12.40 5.61
N ASP A 134 11.52 -11.87 5.19
CA ASP A 134 10.18 -12.36 5.58
C ASP A 134 9.54 -13.02 4.36
N GLY A 135 9.57 -14.35 4.34
CA GLY A 135 8.99 -15.20 3.31
C GLY A 135 7.47 -15.06 3.23
N GLY A 136 6.81 -14.60 4.30
CA GLY A 136 5.39 -14.27 4.32
C GLY A 136 5.00 -13.12 3.40
N ARG A 137 5.99 -12.33 2.94
CA ARG A 137 5.78 -11.15 2.10
C ARG A 137 6.38 -11.29 0.70
N TRP A 138 6.70 -12.51 0.29
CA TRP A 138 7.21 -12.82 -1.05
C TRP A 138 6.33 -12.20 -2.17
N GLY A 139 5.00 -12.27 -2.04
CA GLY A 139 4.08 -11.68 -3.01
C GLY A 139 4.29 -10.18 -3.22
N ILE A 140 4.58 -9.42 -2.15
CA ILE A 140 4.89 -7.99 -2.22
C ILE A 140 6.23 -7.78 -2.94
N ALA A 141 7.23 -8.62 -2.67
CA ALA A 141 8.53 -8.53 -3.34
C ALA A 141 8.42 -8.79 -4.85
N VAL A 142 7.59 -9.77 -5.26
CA VAL A 142 7.30 -10.04 -6.68
C VAL A 142 6.60 -8.87 -7.34
N LEU A 143 5.54 -8.36 -6.73
CA LEU A 143 4.78 -7.23 -7.28
C LEU A 143 5.66 -5.96 -7.37
N GLY A 144 6.43 -5.67 -6.33
CA GLY A 144 7.38 -4.56 -6.32
C GLY A 144 8.47 -4.74 -7.38
N GLY A 145 9.04 -5.94 -7.49
CA GLY A 145 10.01 -6.28 -8.53
C GLY A 145 9.45 -6.09 -9.94
N LEU A 146 8.22 -6.52 -10.19
CA LEU A 146 7.53 -6.35 -11.47
C LEU A 146 7.37 -4.87 -11.82
N VAL A 147 6.93 -4.03 -10.87
CA VAL A 147 6.81 -2.58 -11.09
C VAL A 147 8.18 -1.94 -11.36
N CYS A 148 9.20 -2.27 -10.56
CA CYS A 148 10.56 -1.77 -10.76
C CYS A 148 11.14 -2.16 -12.12
N ILE A 149 10.93 -3.42 -12.55
CA ILE A 149 11.37 -3.91 -13.87
C ILE A 149 10.64 -3.18 -14.98
N SER A 150 9.32 -2.98 -14.85
CA SER A 150 8.53 -2.19 -15.81
C SER A 150 9.10 -0.78 -15.97
N VAL A 151 9.33 -0.07 -14.86
CA VAL A 151 9.94 1.27 -14.86
C VAL A 151 11.32 1.26 -15.53
N ALA A 152 12.19 0.32 -15.15
CA ALA A 152 13.53 0.22 -15.73
C ALA A 152 13.50 -0.03 -17.25
N ILE A 153 12.64 -0.93 -17.72
CA ILE A 153 12.47 -1.24 -19.15
C ILE A 153 12.03 0.01 -19.91
N PHE A 154 11.02 0.73 -19.44
CA PHE A 154 10.50 1.90 -20.15
C PHE A 154 11.48 3.09 -20.12
N ILE A 155 12.25 3.27 -19.06
CA ILE A 155 13.36 4.24 -19.04
C ILE A 155 14.42 3.86 -20.09
N MET A 156 14.81 2.59 -20.16
CA MET A 156 15.78 2.12 -21.16
C MET A 156 15.26 2.31 -22.60
N LEU A 157 13.97 2.04 -22.84
CA LEU A 157 13.34 2.26 -24.15
C LEU A 157 13.29 3.75 -24.49
N ALA A 158 12.93 4.61 -23.54
CA ALA A 158 12.92 6.07 -23.74
C ALA A 158 14.31 6.59 -24.11
N ARG A 159 15.34 6.16 -23.37
CA ARG A 159 16.75 6.48 -23.65
C ARG A 159 17.21 5.99 -25.01
N ALA A 160 16.67 4.85 -25.48
CA ALA A 160 16.95 4.31 -26.81
C ALA A 160 16.21 5.06 -27.94
N GLY A 161 15.47 6.12 -27.64
CA GLY A 161 14.76 6.95 -28.61
C GLY A 161 13.44 6.33 -29.10
N TRP A 162 12.90 5.34 -28.39
CA TRP A 162 11.57 4.85 -28.71
C TRP A 162 10.51 5.94 -28.47
N PRO A 163 9.61 6.19 -29.43
CA PRO A 163 8.57 7.19 -29.27
C PRO A 163 7.58 6.73 -28.21
N LEU A 164 7.70 7.27 -26.99
CA LEU A 164 6.74 7.06 -25.92
C LEU A 164 5.62 8.09 -26.05
N THR A 165 4.41 7.61 -26.36
CA THR A 165 3.21 8.45 -26.33
C THR A 165 2.62 8.47 -24.93
N ILE A 166 2.45 9.68 -24.40
CA ILE A 166 1.79 9.97 -23.13
C ILE A 166 0.45 10.63 -23.46
N ARG A 167 -0.56 10.35 -22.63
CA ARG A 167 -1.87 11.00 -22.71
C ARG A 167 -1.68 12.51 -22.52
N PRO A 168 -2.29 13.36 -23.37
CA PRO A 168 -2.29 14.79 -23.12
C PRO A 168 -3.00 15.11 -21.80
N ILE A 169 -2.48 16.12 -21.09
CA ILE A 169 -3.04 16.58 -19.83
C ILE A 169 -3.89 17.83 -20.14
N ALA A 170 -5.22 17.70 -20.08
CA ALA A 170 -6.13 18.77 -20.47
C ALA A 170 -5.87 20.10 -19.74
N GLY A 171 -5.56 20.04 -18.45
CA GLY A 171 -5.22 21.25 -17.67
C GLY A 171 -3.95 21.96 -18.14
N LEU A 172 -3.03 21.25 -18.79
CA LEU A 172 -1.82 21.86 -19.34
C LEU A 172 -2.07 22.48 -20.72
N GLU A 173 -2.89 21.84 -21.56
CA GLU A 173 -3.31 22.42 -22.85
C GLU A 173 -4.13 23.71 -22.64
N ALA A 174 -4.93 23.75 -21.57
CA ALA A 174 -5.69 24.93 -21.18
C ALA A 174 -4.83 26.15 -20.80
N VAL A 175 -3.52 25.97 -20.50
CA VAL A 175 -2.63 27.09 -20.15
C VAL A 175 -2.50 28.07 -21.32
N GLU A 176 -2.32 27.55 -22.54
CA GLU A 176 -2.17 28.42 -23.72
C GLU A 176 -3.45 29.21 -24.00
N GLU A 177 -4.62 28.56 -23.88
CA GLU A 177 -5.92 29.22 -24.00
C GLU A 177 -6.13 30.29 -22.92
N ALA A 178 -5.81 29.95 -21.66
CA ALA A 178 -5.99 30.84 -20.52
C ALA A 178 -5.12 32.11 -20.64
N VAL A 179 -3.84 31.94 -21.00
CA VAL A 179 -2.90 33.06 -21.21
C VAL A 179 -3.30 33.88 -22.44
N GLY A 180 -3.59 33.23 -23.57
CA GLY A 180 -4.00 33.92 -24.80
C GLY A 180 -5.25 34.79 -24.57
N ARG A 181 -6.25 34.25 -23.87
CA ARG A 181 -7.45 35.01 -23.52
C ARG A 181 -7.15 36.16 -22.55
N ALA A 182 -6.25 35.97 -21.59
CA ALA A 182 -5.85 37.04 -20.69
C ALA A 182 -5.22 38.22 -21.46
N THR A 183 -4.34 37.91 -22.41
CA THR A 183 -3.78 38.90 -23.35
C THR A 183 -4.88 39.60 -24.16
N GLU A 184 -5.80 38.85 -24.78
CA GLU A 184 -6.88 39.42 -25.59
C GLU A 184 -7.80 40.36 -24.77
N MET A 185 -8.01 40.05 -23.50
CA MET A 185 -8.81 40.87 -22.58
C MET A 185 -8.03 42.05 -21.97
N GLY A 186 -6.72 42.13 -22.19
CA GLY A 186 -5.84 43.14 -21.56
C GLY A 186 -5.81 43.01 -20.04
N LYS A 187 -5.91 41.79 -19.51
CA LYS A 187 -5.97 41.49 -18.08
C LYS A 187 -4.83 40.56 -17.68
N MET A 188 -4.39 40.65 -16.43
CA MET A 188 -3.33 39.77 -15.94
C MET A 188 -3.77 38.32 -15.71
N CYS A 189 -2.78 37.44 -15.70
CA CYS A 189 -2.81 36.10 -15.14
C CYS A 189 -2.34 36.11 -13.69
N LEU A 190 -3.04 35.39 -12.82
CA LEU A 190 -2.65 35.21 -11.42
C LEU A 190 -2.22 33.77 -11.18
N PHE A 191 -0.98 33.55 -10.71
CA PHE A 191 -0.46 32.22 -10.40
C PHE A 191 -0.22 32.08 -8.90
N ILE A 192 -0.74 31.00 -8.30
CA ILE A 192 -0.66 30.73 -6.87
C ILE A 192 0.02 29.36 -6.66
N PRO A 193 1.25 29.31 -6.12
CA PRO A 193 2.03 28.06 -5.98
C PRO A 193 1.66 27.23 -4.73
N GLY A 194 0.51 27.49 -4.09
CA GLY A 194 0.13 26.89 -2.81
C GLY A 194 0.70 27.61 -1.58
N ILE A 195 0.54 26.98 -0.41
CA ILE A 195 0.89 27.59 0.90
C ILE A 195 2.09 26.92 1.61
N GLN A 196 2.60 25.84 1.04
CA GLN A 196 3.71 25.05 1.60
C GLN A 196 5.07 25.50 1.05
N ASP A 197 6.13 25.12 1.75
CA ASP A 197 7.50 25.51 1.41
C ASP A 197 8.12 24.58 0.34
N MET A 198 9.38 24.83 -0.02
CA MET A 198 10.16 24.07 -1.00
C MET A 198 10.47 22.62 -0.58
N ASN A 199 10.19 22.25 0.67
CA ASN A 199 10.27 20.85 1.12
C ASN A 199 9.07 20.00 0.68
N GLU A 200 8.01 20.63 0.18
CA GLU A 200 6.83 19.96 -0.33
C GLU A 200 6.99 19.70 -1.84
N MET A 201 6.84 18.42 -2.24
CA MET A 201 7.03 18.01 -3.63
C MET A 201 6.06 18.73 -4.56
N GLN A 202 4.82 18.97 -4.09
CA GLN A 202 3.82 19.68 -4.88
C GLN A 202 4.21 21.12 -5.20
N THR A 203 4.90 21.81 -4.29
CA THR A 203 5.38 23.18 -4.51
C THR A 203 6.43 23.19 -5.63
N ILE A 204 7.35 22.22 -5.63
CA ILE A 204 8.37 22.07 -6.68
C ILE A 204 7.73 21.79 -8.04
N SER A 205 6.74 20.89 -8.08
CA SER A 205 5.96 20.61 -9.30
C SER A 205 5.21 21.86 -9.78
N GLY A 206 4.61 22.63 -8.86
CA GLY A 206 3.95 23.90 -9.15
C GLY A 206 4.89 24.90 -9.82
N LEU A 207 6.10 25.08 -9.30
CA LEU A 207 7.11 25.95 -9.92
C LEU A 207 7.56 25.45 -11.30
N THR A 208 7.59 24.15 -11.53
CA THR A 208 7.91 23.62 -12.87
C THR A 208 6.83 24.00 -13.89
N ILE A 209 5.55 24.00 -13.48
CA ILE A 209 4.46 24.47 -14.34
C ILE A 209 4.49 26.01 -14.46
N LEU A 210 4.87 26.74 -13.40
CA LEU A 210 5.07 28.19 -13.45
C LEU A 210 6.07 28.58 -14.55
N ALA A 211 7.16 27.82 -14.74
CA ALA A 211 8.12 28.06 -15.82
C ALA A 211 7.41 28.09 -17.19
N HIS A 212 6.55 27.11 -17.45
CA HIS A 212 5.80 27.02 -18.70
C HIS A 212 4.74 28.13 -18.85
N VAL A 213 3.98 28.42 -17.78
CA VAL A 213 3.02 29.53 -17.78
C VAL A 213 3.74 30.86 -18.04
N SER A 214 4.93 31.05 -17.46
CA SER A 214 5.75 32.25 -17.60
C SER A 214 6.30 32.40 -19.01
N GLU A 215 6.77 31.30 -19.62
CA GLU A 215 7.23 31.29 -21.02
C GLU A 215 6.11 31.71 -21.97
N ARG A 216 4.91 31.12 -21.82
CA ARG A 216 3.73 31.51 -22.61
C ARG A 216 3.34 32.97 -22.33
N ALA A 217 3.31 33.40 -21.07
CA ALA A 217 2.99 34.79 -20.71
C ALA A 217 3.97 35.78 -21.37
N ALA A 218 5.26 35.47 -21.42
CA ALA A 218 6.27 36.29 -22.08
C ALA A 218 6.08 36.34 -23.62
N GLU A 219 5.75 35.21 -24.25
CA GLU A 219 5.46 35.14 -25.69
C GLU A 219 4.25 35.97 -26.09
N TYR A 220 3.17 35.89 -25.30
CA TYR A 220 1.91 36.61 -25.53
C TYR A 220 1.87 38.02 -24.93
N ASP A 221 2.97 38.50 -24.34
CA ASP A 221 3.03 39.81 -23.65
C ASP A 221 1.93 39.98 -22.58
N CYS A 222 1.63 38.90 -21.86
CA CYS A 222 0.64 38.87 -20.80
C CYS A 222 1.30 39.22 -19.45
N GLN A 223 0.66 40.10 -18.68
CA GLN A 223 1.07 40.33 -17.29
C GLN A 223 0.81 39.09 -16.43
N LEU A 224 1.81 38.70 -15.64
CA LEU A 224 1.75 37.56 -14.73
C LEU A 224 2.10 38.02 -13.31
N GLU A 225 1.17 37.85 -12.37
CA GLU A 225 1.45 38.04 -10.94
C GLU A 225 1.57 36.71 -10.20
N VAL A 226 2.58 36.62 -9.32
CA VAL A 226 2.92 35.43 -8.54
C VAL A 226 3.09 35.79 -7.06
N PRO A 227 2.00 36.12 -6.34
CA PRO A 227 2.06 36.23 -4.89
C PRO A 227 2.41 34.86 -4.27
N THR A 228 3.19 34.87 -3.19
CA THR A 228 3.57 33.64 -2.48
C THR A 228 3.39 33.77 -0.96
N ALA A 229 3.12 32.62 -0.32
CA ALA A 229 3.01 32.52 1.14
C ALA A 229 4.35 32.20 1.85
N ARG A 230 5.41 31.90 1.09
CA ARG A 230 6.71 31.47 1.61
C ARG A 230 7.83 32.20 0.89
N SER A 231 8.78 32.75 1.65
CA SER A 231 9.87 33.55 1.08
C SER A 231 10.82 32.73 0.21
N LEU A 232 11.10 31.46 0.54
CA LEU A 232 11.93 30.60 -0.30
C LEU A 232 11.24 30.29 -1.64
N VAL A 233 9.92 30.09 -1.60
CA VAL A 233 9.11 29.89 -2.82
C VAL A 233 9.10 31.16 -3.67
N MET A 234 9.05 32.36 -3.07
CA MET A 234 9.21 33.64 -3.79
C MET A 234 10.54 33.69 -4.55
N THR A 235 11.66 33.39 -3.87
CA THR A 235 12.99 33.42 -4.49
C THR A 235 13.09 32.43 -5.65
N ALA A 236 12.65 31.18 -5.43
CA ALA A 236 12.65 30.16 -6.48
C ALA A 236 11.71 30.52 -7.64
N ALA A 237 10.55 31.13 -7.37
CA ALA A 237 9.64 31.62 -8.38
C ALA A 237 10.26 32.74 -9.22
N ARG A 238 10.97 33.70 -8.61
CA ARG A 238 11.69 34.77 -9.33
C ARG A 238 12.71 34.18 -10.31
N GLU A 239 13.56 33.28 -9.84
CA GLU A 239 14.56 32.60 -10.70
C GLU A 239 13.89 31.83 -11.84
N THR A 240 12.78 31.15 -11.54
CA THR A 240 12.01 30.37 -12.54
C THR A 240 11.40 31.26 -13.62
N VAL A 241 10.76 32.36 -13.21
CA VAL A 241 10.10 33.30 -14.14
C VAL A 241 11.17 34.04 -14.96
N GLU A 242 12.26 34.49 -14.35
CA GLU A 242 13.37 35.14 -15.05
C GLU A 242 13.97 34.23 -16.13
N ALA A 243 14.24 32.97 -15.78
CA ALA A 243 14.76 31.98 -16.74
C ALA A 243 13.78 31.72 -17.90
N ALA A 244 12.48 31.66 -17.62
CA ALA A 244 11.45 31.47 -18.64
C ALA A 244 11.34 32.68 -19.59
N TYR A 245 11.39 33.91 -19.07
CA TYR A 245 11.39 35.13 -19.88
C TYR A 245 12.65 35.25 -20.73
N LEU A 246 13.80 34.83 -20.20
CA LEU A 246 15.06 34.76 -20.95
C LEU A 246 14.96 33.74 -22.10
N LEU A 247 14.40 32.56 -21.84
CA LEU A 247 14.20 31.52 -22.85
C LEU A 247 13.26 31.98 -23.98
N ALA A 248 12.20 32.71 -23.64
CA ALA A 248 11.28 33.33 -24.59
C ALA A 248 11.89 34.54 -25.35
N GLY A 249 13.12 34.95 -25.01
CA GLY A 249 13.80 36.09 -25.65
C GLY A 249 13.24 37.46 -25.28
N ARG A 250 12.54 37.56 -24.12
CA ARG A 250 11.89 38.79 -23.61
C ARG A 250 12.38 39.17 -22.20
N PRO A 251 13.69 39.25 -21.92
CA PRO A 251 14.20 39.57 -20.59
C PRO A 251 13.82 40.99 -20.13
N ASP A 252 13.52 41.90 -21.06
CA ASP A 252 13.07 43.27 -20.81
C ASP A 252 11.65 43.36 -20.26
N ALA A 253 10.83 42.31 -20.46
CA ALA A 253 9.46 42.23 -19.95
C ALA A 253 9.38 41.61 -18.54
N TYR A 254 10.49 41.08 -18.01
CA TYR A 254 10.53 40.50 -16.67
C TYR A 254 10.47 41.60 -15.59
N HIS A 255 9.53 41.47 -14.66
CA HIS A 255 9.36 42.37 -13.53
C HIS A 255 9.44 41.57 -12.23
N GLU A 256 10.55 41.70 -11.51
CA GLU A 256 10.75 41.01 -10.22
C GLU A 256 9.67 41.36 -9.18
N ASP A 257 9.17 42.61 -9.23
CA ASP A 257 8.12 43.11 -8.33
C ASP A 257 6.76 42.43 -8.53
N SER A 258 6.55 41.71 -9.65
CA SER A 258 5.34 40.90 -9.87
C SER A 258 5.36 39.57 -9.11
N ILE A 259 6.49 39.21 -8.50
CA ILE A 259 6.67 38.00 -7.69
C ILE A 259 7.05 38.41 -6.28
N TYR A 260 6.12 38.33 -5.34
CA TYR A 260 6.31 38.90 -4.00
C TYR A 260 5.72 38.04 -2.90
N TYR A 261 6.37 38.11 -1.74
CA TYR A 261 5.90 37.48 -0.51
C TYR A 261 4.81 38.34 0.14
N VAL A 262 3.73 37.70 0.58
CA VAL A 262 2.61 38.38 1.25
C VAL A 262 2.66 38.13 2.76
N THR A 263 2.47 36.89 3.18
CA THR A 263 2.44 36.45 4.58
C THR A 263 2.44 34.92 4.64
N ASP A 264 2.95 34.35 5.72
CA ASP A 264 2.97 32.93 6.01
C ASP A 264 1.73 32.43 6.78
N GLU A 265 0.87 33.35 7.22
CA GLU A 265 -0.42 33.02 7.82
C GLU A 265 -1.45 32.73 6.71
N GLN A 266 -2.02 31.52 6.77
CA GLN A 266 -2.83 30.94 5.70
C GLN A 266 -4.03 31.82 5.30
N PHE A 267 -4.85 32.27 6.24
CA PHE A 267 -6.08 33.01 5.91
C PHE A 267 -5.85 34.50 5.66
N ALA A 268 -4.77 35.07 6.20
CA ALA A 268 -4.30 36.39 5.85
C ALA A 268 -3.81 36.41 4.39
N TYR A 269 -3.09 35.37 3.96
CA TYR A 269 -2.69 35.18 2.56
C TYR A 269 -3.91 35.07 1.64
N VAL A 270 -4.90 34.25 2.01
CA VAL A 270 -6.15 34.09 1.24
C VAL A 270 -6.96 35.39 1.19
N SER A 271 -7.03 36.13 2.29
CA SER A 271 -7.73 37.42 2.34
C SER A 271 -7.07 38.45 1.40
N TYR A 272 -5.74 38.43 1.32
CA TYR A 272 -5.00 39.24 0.36
C TYR A 272 -5.34 38.85 -1.09
N LEU A 273 -5.25 37.55 -1.41
CA LEU A 273 -5.50 37.01 -2.76
C LEU A 273 -6.92 37.27 -3.24
N THR A 274 -7.92 37.01 -2.38
CA THR A 274 -9.33 37.27 -2.72
C THR A 274 -9.58 38.77 -2.93
N GLY A 275 -8.97 39.63 -2.10
CA GLY A 275 -8.99 41.07 -2.30
C GLY A 275 -8.36 41.50 -3.63
N LEU A 276 -7.23 40.89 -4.01
CA LEU A 276 -6.57 41.13 -5.31
C LEU A 276 -7.48 40.72 -6.46
N MET A 277 -8.05 39.51 -6.41
CA MET A 277 -8.96 38.98 -7.43
C MET A 277 -10.17 39.90 -7.67
N VAL A 278 -10.82 40.38 -6.61
CA VAL A 278 -12.02 41.22 -6.74
C VAL A 278 -11.70 42.63 -7.25
N ARG A 279 -10.51 43.18 -6.95
CA ARG A 279 -10.08 44.50 -7.43
C ARG A 279 -9.61 44.46 -8.87
N GLU A 280 -8.65 43.58 -9.16
CA GLU A 280 -7.95 43.56 -10.44
C GLU A 280 -8.63 42.67 -11.50
N LYS A 281 -9.46 41.72 -11.04
CA LYS A 281 -10.25 40.82 -11.89
C LYS A 281 -9.40 40.13 -12.97
N PRO A 282 -8.37 39.35 -12.59
CA PRO A 282 -7.54 38.59 -13.52
C PRO A 282 -8.41 37.76 -14.47
N ALA A 283 -7.94 37.57 -15.71
CA ALA A 283 -8.68 36.77 -16.70
C ALA A 283 -8.41 35.27 -16.58
N ALA A 284 -7.29 34.91 -15.95
CA ALA A 284 -6.91 33.53 -15.66
C ALA A 284 -6.31 33.42 -14.26
N CYS A 285 -6.70 32.38 -13.54
CA CYS A 285 -6.16 32.01 -12.23
C CYS A 285 -5.59 30.60 -12.30
N PHE A 286 -4.33 30.45 -11.90
CA PHE A 286 -3.63 29.18 -11.82
C PHE A 286 -3.39 28.80 -10.36
N TYR A 287 -3.92 27.66 -9.92
CA TYR A 287 -3.79 27.16 -8.55
C TYR A 287 -3.00 25.86 -8.55
N LEU A 288 -1.66 25.94 -8.52
CA LEU A 288 -0.80 24.79 -8.80
C LEU A 288 0.21 24.58 -7.66
N GLY A 289 -0.09 23.63 -6.77
CA GLY A 289 0.72 23.38 -5.57
C GLY A 289 -0.01 22.62 -4.47
N SER A 290 0.47 22.78 -3.24
CA SER A 290 -0.17 22.20 -2.05
C SER A 290 -1.18 23.17 -1.46
N PHE A 291 -2.45 22.73 -1.43
CA PHE A 291 -3.58 23.50 -0.94
C PHE A 291 -4.36 22.75 0.14
N TYR A 292 -5.03 23.49 1.01
CA TYR A 292 -5.90 22.98 2.07
C TYR A 292 -7.25 23.70 2.05
N ALA A 293 -7.73 24.15 3.21
CA ALA A 293 -9.05 24.76 3.40
C ALA A 293 -9.30 25.99 2.51
N GLU A 294 -8.25 26.64 2.02
CA GLU A 294 -8.31 27.80 1.13
C GLU A 294 -8.72 27.49 -0.30
N SER A 295 -8.60 26.23 -0.74
CA SER A 295 -8.85 25.81 -2.12
C SER A 295 -10.20 26.30 -2.65
N LEU A 296 -11.28 26.04 -1.91
CA LEU A 296 -12.64 26.43 -2.29
C LEU A 296 -12.85 27.94 -2.28
N ILE A 297 -12.23 28.66 -1.33
CA ILE A 297 -12.36 30.12 -1.23
C ILE A 297 -11.74 30.78 -2.45
N LEU A 298 -10.54 30.33 -2.84
CA LEU A 298 -9.84 30.84 -4.02
C LEU A 298 -10.63 30.50 -5.29
N ALA A 299 -11.04 29.25 -5.44
CA ALA A 299 -11.75 28.78 -6.63
C ALA A 299 -13.12 29.45 -6.83
N GLU A 300 -13.89 29.65 -5.76
CA GLU A 300 -15.18 30.35 -5.86
C GLU A 300 -14.97 31.84 -6.15
N THR A 301 -13.92 32.45 -5.60
CA THR A 301 -13.61 33.87 -5.88
C THR A 301 -13.18 34.05 -7.34
N GLY A 302 -12.33 33.18 -7.88
CA GLY A 302 -11.95 33.18 -9.29
C GLY A 302 -13.15 32.97 -10.22
N ASN A 303 -14.06 32.05 -9.86
CA ASN A 303 -15.30 31.83 -10.59
C ASN A 303 -16.20 33.08 -10.57
N ALA A 304 -16.36 33.71 -9.40
CA ALA A 304 -17.20 34.90 -9.24
C ALA A 304 -16.74 36.11 -10.07
N ILE A 305 -15.44 36.22 -10.38
CA ILE A 305 -14.90 37.26 -11.26
C ILE A 305 -14.86 36.86 -12.74
N GLY A 306 -15.23 35.62 -13.07
CA GLY A 306 -15.24 35.07 -14.43
C GLY A 306 -13.85 34.73 -14.99
N ALA A 307 -12.88 34.41 -14.12
CA ALA A 307 -11.56 33.96 -14.57
C ALA A 307 -11.62 32.49 -15.04
N ILE A 308 -10.81 32.11 -16.04
CA ILE A 308 -10.53 30.67 -16.28
C ILE A 308 -9.69 30.21 -15.12
N GLN A 309 -9.98 29.02 -14.63
CA GLN A 309 -9.29 28.43 -13.51
C GLN A 309 -8.67 27.11 -13.91
N VAL A 310 -7.34 27.05 -13.80
CA VAL A 310 -6.55 25.82 -13.96
C VAL A 310 -5.95 25.49 -12.61
N ALA A 311 -6.42 24.42 -12.00
CA ALA A 311 -5.97 23.98 -10.68
C ALA A 311 -5.18 22.67 -10.79
N GLY A 312 -4.32 22.41 -9.81
CA GLY A 312 -3.61 21.14 -9.69
C GLY A 312 -3.06 20.96 -8.28
N THR A 313 -3.38 19.81 -7.69
CA THR A 313 -2.91 19.43 -6.36
C THR A 313 -2.89 17.90 -6.22
N ALA A 314 -2.03 17.40 -5.35
CA ALA A 314 -2.02 16.01 -4.93
C ALA A 314 -2.68 15.79 -3.57
N GLN A 315 -3.30 16.83 -2.97
CA GLN A 315 -4.00 16.70 -1.71
C GLN A 315 -5.41 16.08 -1.90
N PRO A 316 -5.66 14.83 -1.45
CA PRO A 316 -6.90 14.12 -1.78
C PRO A 316 -8.15 14.80 -1.25
N ALA A 317 -8.03 15.48 -0.10
CA ALA A 317 -9.13 16.18 0.54
C ALA A 317 -9.59 17.44 -0.22
N GLN A 318 -8.75 18.03 -1.08
CA GLN A 318 -9.07 19.27 -1.79
C GLN A 318 -9.48 19.05 -3.25
N LEU A 319 -9.13 17.91 -3.83
CA LEU A 319 -9.49 17.57 -5.21
C LEU A 319 -10.98 17.76 -5.52
N PRO A 320 -11.95 17.37 -4.66
CA PRO A 320 -13.36 17.57 -4.96
C PRO A 320 -13.75 19.04 -5.13
N PHE A 321 -13.09 19.95 -4.41
CA PHE A 321 -13.39 21.39 -4.49
C PHE A 321 -12.89 21.98 -5.80
N PHE A 322 -11.65 21.68 -6.20
CA PHE A 322 -11.13 22.16 -7.48
C PHE A 322 -11.86 21.53 -8.67
N VAL A 323 -12.17 20.24 -8.62
CA VAL A 323 -12.95 19.59 -9.68
C VAL A 323 -14.34 20.21 -9.83
N ALA A 324 -14.96 20.65 -8.72
CA ALA A 324 -16.29 21.25 -8.76
C ALA A 324 -16.28 22.74 -9.15
N ALA A 325 -15.22 23.49 -8.82
CA ALA A 325 -15.19 24.94 -8.92
C ALA A 325 -14.23 25.51 -10.00
N CYS A 326 -13.34 24.71 -10.57
CA CYS A 326 -12.39 25.12 -11.61
C CYS A 326 -12.72 24.49 -12.97
N ASP A 327 -12.35 25.15 -14.06
CA ASP A 327 -12.57 24.66 -15.43
C ASP A 327 -11.73 23.42 -15.73
N TYR A 328 -10.48 23.42 -15.26
CA TYR A 328 -9.55 22.31 -15.41
C TYR A 328 -8.85 22.00 -14.08
N THR A 329 -8.75 20.72 -13.74
CA THR A 329 -8.05 20.26 -12.54
C THR A 329 -7.11 19.10 -12.87
N LEU A 330 -5.82 19.28 -12.61
CA LEU A 330 -4.83 18.20 -12.61
C LEU A 330 -4.97 17.39 -11.31
N ILE A 331 -5.23 16.10 -11.44
CA ILE A 331 -5.54 15.23 -10.30
C ILE A 331 -4.32 14.38 -9.94
N GLY A 332 -3.74 14.61 -8.75
CA GLY A 332 -2.76 13.71 -8.14
C GLY A 332 -1.56 13.42 -9.04
N GLU A 333 -1.53 12.23 -9.64
CA GLU A 333 -0.44 11.81 -10.53
C GLU A 333 -0.29 12.69 -11.78
N GLU A 334 -1.38 13.27 -12.30
CA GLU A 334 -1.31 14.17 -13.45
C GLU A 334 -0.53 15.45 -13.11
N PHE A 335 -0.67 15.94 -11.87
CA PHE A 335 0.04 17.12 -11.41
C PHE A 335 1.55 16.86 -11.31
N PHE A 336 1.96 15.69 -10.82
CA PHE A 336 3.37 15.30 -10.79
C PHE A 336 3.92 14.94 -12.18
N ALA A 337 3.09 14.41 -13.07
CA ALA A 337 3.47 14.08 -14.45
C ALA A 337 3.63 15.31 -15.33
N ALA A 338 3.01 16.44 -14.97
CA ALA A 338 3.05 17.67 -15.77
C ALA A 338 4.48 18.17 -16.01
N SER A 339 5.37 18.05 -15.03
CA SER A 339 6.79 18.41 -15.18
C SER A 339 7.51 17.54 -16.23
N ALA A 340 7.26 16.24 -16.20
CA ALA A 340 7.80 15.29 -17.18
C ALA A 340 7.30 15.59 -18.59
N TYR A 341 6.01 15.91 -18.72
CA TYR A 341 5.39 16.27 -19.98
C TYR A 341 6.01 17.54 -20.58
N LEU A 342 6.24 18.56 -19.74
CA LEU A 342 6.81 19.84 -20.15
C LEU A 342 8.30 19.74 -20.49
N ALA A 343 9.10 19.07 -19.66
CA ALA A 343 10.54 18.94 -19.86
C ALA A 343 10.89 18.05 -21.06
N LYS A 344 9.97 17.17 -21.48
CA LYS A 344 10.18 16.13 -22.52
C LYS A 344 11.43 15.27 -22.26
N ASP A 345 11.78 15.10 -20.98
CA ASP A 345 12.96 14.36 -20.56
C ASP A 345 12.72 12.84 -20.69
N PRO A 346 13.55 12.10 -21.44
CA PRO A 346 13.35 10.67 -21.68
C PRO A 346 13.23 9.83 -20.39
N ASP A 347 13.98 10.16 -19.34
CA ASP A 347 13.97 9.39 -18.10
C ASP A 347 12.66 9.57 -17.34
N GLN A 348 12.17 10.81 -17.27
CA GLN A 348 10.88 11.11 -16.63
C GLN A 348 9.71 10.53 -17.41
N LEU A 349 9.71 10.66 -18.75
CA LEU A 349 8.69 10.09 -19.63
C LEU A 349 8.66 8.56 -19.54
N GLY A 350 9.84 7.91 -19.54
CA GLY A 350 9.99 6.47 -19.40
C GLY A 350 9.52 5.97 -18.03
N SER A 351 9.85 6.70 -16.96
CA SER A 351 9.38 6.38 -15.61
C SER A 351 7.85 6.42 -15.53
N LEU A 352 7.22 7.47 -16.04
CA LEU A 352 5.77 7.62 -16.04
C LEU A 352 5.10 6.45 -16.79
N LYS A 353 5.56 6.15 -18.01
CA LYS A 353 5.00 5.05 -18.80
C LYS A 353 5.19 3.68 -18.14
N GLY A 354 6.34 3.46 -17.51
CA GLY A 354 6.64 2.22 -16.81
C GLY A 354 5.79 2.04 -15.56
N GLN A 355 5.50 3.11 -14.83
CA GLN A 355 4.56 3.09 -13.71
C GLN A 355 3.13 2.79 -14.17
N ASP A 356 2.66 3.42 -15.25
CA ASP A 356 1.34 3.16 -15.81
C ASP A 356 1.20 1.70 -16.27
N MET A 357 2.22 1.16 -16.94
CA MET A 357 2.23 -0.24 -17.34
C MET A 357 2.26 -1.18 -16.13
N GLY A 358 3.06 -0.86 -15.11
CA GLY A 358 3.10 -1.61 -13.87
C GLY A 358 1.73 -1.66 -13.20
N LYS A 359 1.04 -0.51 -13.11
CA LYS A 359 -0.34 -0.42 -12.58
C LYS A 359 -1.33 -1.25 -13.41
N LEU A 360 -1.24 -1.21 -14.74
CA LEU A 360 -2.10 -2.01 -15.61
C LEU A 360 -1.89 -3.52 -15.40
N ILE A 361 -0.64 -3.96 -15.27
CA ILE A 361 -0.34 -5.37 -14.98
C ILE A 361 -0.91 -5.78 -13.62
N VAL A 362 -0.70 -4.96 -12.59
CA VAL A 362 -1.25 -5.21 -11.26
C VAL A 362 -2.79 -5.24 -11.30
N ALA A 363 -3.43 -4.30 -11.99
CA ALA A 363 -4.88 -4.28 -12.16
C ALA A 363 -5.40 -5.54 -12.86
N ALA A 364 -4.71 -6.00 -13.92
CA ALA A 364 -5.05 -7.25 -14.59
C ALA A 364 -4.91 -8.46 -13.67
N LEU A 365 -3.84 -8.53 -12.87
CA LEU A 365 -3.63 -9.60 -11.89
C LEU A 365 -4.73 -9.61 -10.82
N VAL A 366 -5.15 -8.44 -10.34
CA VAL A 366 -6.27 -8.31 -9.40
C VAL A 366 -7.56 -8.81 -10.04
N LEU A 367 -7.88 -8.41 -11.28
CA LEU A 367 -9.08 -8.87 -11.99
C LEU A 367 -9.09 -10.39 -12.19
N VAL A 368 -7.95 -10.97 -12.59
CA VAL A 368 -7.79 -12.43 -12.72
C VAL A 368 -7.96 -13.11 -11.36
N GLY A 369 -7.34 -12.59 -10.30
CA GLY A 369 -7.46 -13.14 -8.94
C GLY A 369 -8.90 -13.11 -8.42
N VAL A 370 -9.62 -12.00 -8.64
CA VAL A 370 -11.04 -11.86 -8.29
C VAL A 370 -11.89 -12.85 -9.10
N GLY A 371 -11.63 -12.97 -10.41
CA GLY A 371 -12.34 -13.92 -11.27
C GLY A 371 -12.16 -15.37 -10.84
N LEU A 372 -10.91 -15.79 -10.61
CA LEU A 372 -10.60 -17.14 -10.13
C LEU A 372 -11.22 -17.44 -8.77
N SER A 373 -11.12 -16.49 -7.83
CA SER A 373 -11.74 -16.60 -6.50
C SER A 373 -13.27 -16.73 -6.56
N THR A 374 -13.90 -16.04 -7.52
CA THR A 374 -15.35 -16.12 -7.73
C THR A 374 -15.75 -17.46 -8.34
N LEU A 375 -15.00 -17.95 -9.34
CA LEU A 375 -15.27 -19.25 -9.98
C LEU A 375 -15.01 -20.43 -9.03
N ALA A 376 -13.98 -20.35 -8.19
CA ALA A 376 -13.70 -21.36 -7.17
C ALA A 376 -14.85 -21.55 -6.17
N GLN A 377 -15.61 -20.49 -5.87
CA GLN A 377 -16.80 -20.59 -5.01
C GLN A 377 -17.98 -21.29 -5.71
N LEU A 378 -18.03 -21.26 -7.04
CA LEU A 378 -19.08 -21.89 -7.84
C LEU A 378 -18.78 -23.36 -8.14
N ASP A 379 -17.50 -23.74 -8.21
CA ASP A 379 -17.04 -25.12 -8.40
C ASP A 379 -15.97 -25.50 -7.36
N PRO A 380 -16.36 -25.85 -6.12
CA PRO A 380 -15.44 -26.09 -5.02
C PRO A 380 -14.54 -27.33 -5.17
N LEU A 381 -14.82 -28.20 -6.13
CA LEU A 381 -14.08 -29.45 -6.38
C LEU A 381 -13.35 -29.46 -7.73
N GLY A 382 -13.47 -28.38 -8.51
CA GLY A 382 -12.84 -28.25 -9.83
C GLY A 382 -11.45 -27.64 -9.79
N ASP A 383 -10.80 -27.63 -10.96
CA ASP A 383 -9.43 -27.11 -11.13
C ASP A 383 -9.29 -25.63 -10.68
N PHE A 384 -10.37 -24.85 -10.74
CA PHE A 384 -10.39 -23.45 -10.30
C PHE A 384 -10.21 -23.29 -8.79
N ALA A 385 -10.74 -24.22 -7.99
CA ALA A 385 -10.52 -24.23 -6.54
C ALA A 385 -9.04 -24.48 -6.23
N TRP A 386 -8.42 -25.45 -6.90
CA TRP A 386 -6.99 -25.75 -6.78
C TRP A 386 -6.09 -24.56 -7.15
N TRP A 387 -6.36 -23.90 -8.28
CA TRP A 387 -5.62 -22.70 -8.67
C TRP A 387 -5.82 -21.54 -7.69
N SER A 388 -7.03 -21.37 -7.15
CA SER A 388 -7.32 -20.31 -6.18
C SER A 388 -6.64 -20.55 -4.83
N GLU A 389 -6.60 -21.80 -4.37
CA GLU A 389 -5.89 -22.20 -3.15
C GLU A 389 -4.38 -22.07 -3.34
N GLY A 390 -3.83 -22.54 -4.46
CA GLY A 390 -2.40 -22.36 -4.76
C GLY A 390 -1.98 -20.89 -4.83
N LEU A 391 -2.80 -20.01 -5.42
CA LEU A 391 -2.54 -18.57 -5.42
C LEU A 391 -2.67 -17.97 -4.01
N ARG A 392 -3.65 -18.39 -3.21
CA ARG A 392 -3.76 -17.97 -1.81
C ARG A 392 -2.57 -18.45 -0.99
N ASP A 393 -2.05 -19.64 -1.24
CA ASP A 393 -0.92 -20.15 -0.48
C ASP A 393 0.36 -19.41 -0.81
N VAL A 394 0.59 -19.12 -2.09
CA VAL A 394 1.76 -18.37 -2.57
C VAL A 394 1.72 -16.91 -2.13
N PHE A 395 0.55 -16.26 -2.14
CA PHE A 395 0.43 -14.82 -1.87
C PHE A 395 -0.01 -14.47 -0.45
N LEU A 396 -0.73 -15.36 0.24
CA LEU A 396 -1.30 -15.11 1.57
C LEU A 396 -0.77 -16.08 2.65
N HIS A 397 -0.44 -17.35 2.34
CA HIS A 397 0.01 -18.33 3.35
C HIS A 397 1.52 -18.57 3.38
N GLY A 398 2.31 -17.63 2.85
CA GLY A 398 3.71 -17.52 3.27
C GLY A 398 3.85 -17.29 4.80
N GLY A 399 2.77 -16.92 5.49
CA GLY A 399 2.71 -16.77 6.95
C GLY A 399 1.33 -17.02 7.56
N GLY A 400 0.80 -18.25 7.46
CA GLY A 400 -0.37 -18.70 8.22
C GLY A 400 -0.23 -20.12 8.74
#